data_AF-A0A7I8ERK5-F1
#
_entry.id   AF-A0A7I8ERK5-F1
#
_cell.length_a   1.000
_cell.length_b   1.000
_cell.length_c   1.000
_cell.angle_alpha   90.00
_cell.angle_beta   90.00
_cell.angle_gamma   90.00
#
_symmetry.space_group_name_H-M   'P 1'
#
loop_
_entity.id
_entity.type
_entity.pdbx_description
1 polymer ?
#
loop_
_entity_poly.entity_id
_entity_poly.type
_entity_poly.pdbx_seq_one_letter_code
_entity_poly.pdbx_strand_id
1 'polypeptide(L)'
;MRCRWVATIYLDDGKRKFIYRHTQEEAVIALQLANQAKMQGNLTSTHNETVEMFCMDWLRFRLQPRVRERTYQGYHDLIVKHILPTLGQIKLQKLTPMQIQQLYDLKRQQQYSPQTILSIHKLLRRVLEDAVYLHHVQYNVCQKVHPPRQPRGHIIAKALSIAEAKREQGEERWVFCNTRGKPLRASSLIRSSFRPLLEKAGIPPIRFHDLRHTIATLLLSMGTHPKIVQELLGQSQIIVTLEIYSHILLPLQEEAMLQFNTLLTAPDLS
;
A
#
# COMPACT_ATOMS: atom_id res chain seq x y z
N MET A 1 -45.81 -40.50 -6.89
CA MET A 1 -44.61 -39.97 -7.54
C MET A 1 -44.56 -38.46 -7.30
N ARG A 2 -43.51 -37.91 -6.66
CA ARG A 2 -43.40 -36.45 -6.49
C ARG A 2 -42.84 -35.85 -7.77
N CYS A 3 -43.70 -35.28 -8.60
CA CYS A 3 -43.29 -34.54 -9.80
C CYS A 3 -42.41 -33.36 -9.38
N ARG A 4 -41.19 -33.28 -9.93
CA ARG A 4 -40.27 -32.16 -9.71
C ARG A 4 -40.21 -31.35 -11.00
N TRP A 5 -40.36 -30.04 -10.87
CA TRP A 5 -40.21 -29.11 -11.99
C TRP A 5 -38.73 -28.80 -12.20
N VAL A 6 -38.30 -28.68 -13.46
CA VAL A 6 -36.90 -28.49 -13.83
C VAL A 6 -36.74 -27.22 -14.65
N ALA A 7 -36.00 -26.25 -14.10
CA ALA A 7 -35.52 -25.11 -14.87
C ALA A 7 -34.16 -25.47 -15.50
N THR A 8 -34.05 -25.30 -16.83
CA THR A 8 -32.81 -25.56 -17.58
C THR A 8 -32.23 -24.24 -18.04
N ILE A 9 -30.95 -23.98 -17.70
CA ILE A 9 -30.25 -22.76 -18.08
C ILE A 9 -29.06 -23.12 -18.97
N TYR A 10 -28.91 -22.37 -20.07
CA TYR A 10 -27.77 -22.46 -20.98
C TYR A 10 -26.70 -21.45 -20.56
N LEU A 11 -25.55 -21.96 -20.13
CA LEU A 11 -24.36 -21.16 -19.87
C LEU A 11 -23.68 -20.80 -21.20
N ASP A 12 -22.88 -19.73 -21.19
CA ASP A 12 -22.22 -19.24 -22.42
C ASP A 12 -21.15 -20.20 -22.96
N ASP A 13 -20.68 -21.14 -22.12
CA ASP A 13 -19.79 -22.27 -22.47
C ASP A 13 -20.56 -23.48 -23.08
N GLY A 14 -21.81 -23.30 -23.51
CA GLY A 14 -22.66 -24.36 -24.08
C GLY A 14 -23.16 -25.42 -23.10
N LYS A 15 -22.68 -25.41 -21.85
CA LYS A 15 -23.09 -26.34 -20.78
C LYS A 15 -24.47 -26.00 -20.23
N ARG A 16 -25.22 -27.05 -19.86
CA ARG A 16 -26.56 -26.94 -19.28
C ARG A 16 -26.52 -27.13 -17.77
N LYS A 17 -27.18 -26.25 -17.02
CA LYS A 17 -27.38 -26.41 -15.56
C LYS A 17 -28.86 -26.65 -15.28
N PHE A 18 -29.16 -27.68 -14.50
CA PHE A 18 -30.51 -28.05 -14.10
C PHE A 18 -30.78 -27.59 -12.67
N ILE A 19 -31.90 -26.91 -12.45
CA ILE A 19 -32.38 -26.51 -11.12
C ILE A 19 -33.73 -27.19 -10.90
N TYR A 20 -33.79 -28.10 -9.94
CA TYR A 20 -35.00 -28.84 -9.58
C TYR A 20 -35.76 -28.10 -8.47
N ARG A 21 -37.08 -27.97 -8.63
CA ARG A 21 -37.99 -27.37 -7.65
C ARG A 21 -39.27 -28.19 -7.47
N HIS A 22 -39.99 -27.91 -6.40
CA HIS A 22 -41.20 -28.66 -6.03
C HIS A 22 -42.44 -28.10 -6.70
N THR A 23 -42.48 -26.79 -6.99
CA THR A 23 -43.59 -26.13 -7.70
C THR A 23 -43.12 -25.51 -9.02
N GLN A 24 -44.08 -25.28 -9.93
CA GLN A 24 -43.83 -24.61 -11.21
C GLN A 24 -43.42 -23.16 -11.01
N GLU A 25 -44.07 -22.44 -10.09
CA GLU A 25 -43.76 -21.04 -9.78
C GLU A 25 -42.33 -20.87 -9.25
N GLU A 26 -41.89 -21.76 -8.33
CA GLU A 26 -40.51 -21.76 -7.84
C GLU A 26 -39.49 -22.02 -8.96
N ALA A 27 -39.82 -22.91 -9.92
CA ALA A 27 -38.94 -23.19 -11.06
C ALA A 27 -38.86 -21.99 -12.01
N VAL A 28 -39.97 -21.28 -12.25
CA VAL A 28 -40.01 -20.07 -13.08
C VAL A 28 -39.25 -18.92 -12.42
N ILE A 29 -39.44 -18.69 -11.12
CA ILE A 29 -38.69 -17.69 -10.36
C ILE A 29 -37.19 -18.00 -10.40
N ALA A 30 -36.81 -19.27 -10.20
CA ALA A 30 -35.41 -19.69 -10.30
C ALA A 30 -34.82 -19.49 -11.71
N LEU A 31 -35.61 -19.73 -12.77
CA LEU A 31 -35.20 -19.47 -14.16
C LEU A 31 -35.02 -17.96 -14.43
N GLN A 32 -35.96 -17.13 -13.96
CA GLN A 32 -35.90 -15.67 -14.10
C GLN A 32 -34.71 -15.08 -13.35
N LEU A 33 -34.50 -15.47 -12.08
CA LEU A 33 -33.34 -15.06 -11.29
C LEU A 33 -32.02 -15.49 -11.94
N ALA A 34 -31.97 -16.70 -12.51
CA ALA A 34 -30.78 -17.17 -13.21
C ALA A 34 -30.53 -16.43 -14.53
N ASN A 35 -31.57 -16.12 -15.30
CA ASN A 35 -31.45 -15.31 -16.51
C ASN A 35 -31.07 -13.86 -16.19
N GLN A 36 -31.59 -13.30 -15.10
CA GLN A 36 -31.20 -11.97 -14.63
C GLN A 36 -29.74 -11.95 -14.17
N ALA A 37 -29.29 -12.99 -13.45
CA ALA A 37 -27.88 -13.18 -13.12
C ALA A 37 -27.01 -13.38 -14.38
N LYS A 38 -27.55 -13.98 -15.45
CA LYS A 38 -26.87 -14.10 -16.75
C LYS A 38 -26.69 -12.72 -17.40
N MET A 39 -27.76 -11.93 -17.45
CA MET A 39 -27.74 -10.56 -18.02
C MET A 39 -26.87 -9.60 -17.23
N GLN A 40 -26.74 -9.79 -15.91
CA GLN A 40 -25.83 -9.02 -15.05
C GLN A 40 -24.36 -9.46 -15.13
N GLY A 41 -24.01 -10.41 -16.02
CA GLY A 41 -22.63 -10.94 -16.11
C GLY A 41 -22.22 -11.79 -14.91
N ASN A 42 -23.15 -12.19 -14.04
CA ASN A 42 -22.86 -13.03 -12.87
C ASN A 42 -22.72 -14.53 -13.22
N LEU A 43 -23.07 -14.94 -14.46
CA LEU A 43 -22.85 -16.29 -15.00
C LEU A 43 -21.80 -16.32 -16.12
N THR A 44 -20.91 -15.32 -16.17
CA THR A 44 -19.90 -15.25 -17.22
C THR A 44 -18.96 -16.46 -17.12
N SER A 45 -19.06 -17.31 -18.15
CA SER A 45 -18.00 -18.10 -18.76
C SER A 45 -16.73 -18.30 -17.93
N THR A 46 -16.56 -19.53 -17.42
CA THR A 46 -15.29 -20.31 -17.38
C THR A 46 -13.94 -19.59 -17.43
N HIS A 47 -13.71 -18.51 -16.68
CA HIS A 47 -12.35 -18.09 -16.37
C HIS A 47 -11.77 -19.08 -15.36
N ASN A 48 -11.29 -20.22 -15.86
CA ASN A 48 -10.66 -21.27 -15.07
C ASN A 48 -9.22 -20.88 -14.70
N GLU A 49 -9.01 -19.60 -14.42
CA GLU A 49 -7.71 -19.05 -14.07
C GLU A 49 -7.44 -19.25 -12.58
N THR A 50 -6.19 -19.54 -12.28
CA THR A 50 -5.70 -19.61 -10.92
C THR A 50 -5.29 -18.21 -10.48
N VAL A 51 -5.26 -17.99 -9.16
CA VAL A 51 -4.72 -16.74 -8.57
C VAL A 51 -3.29 -16.51 -9.08
N GLU A 52 -2.50 -17.57 -9.23
CA GLU A 52 -1.15 -17.49 -9.78
C GLU A 52 -1.11 -16.92 -11.19
N MET A 53 -1.89 -17.49 -12.12
CA MET A 53 -1.93 -17.02 -13.51
C MET A 53 -2.33 -15.54 -13.56
N PHE A 54 -3.42 -15.19 -12.87
CA PHE A 54 -3.92 -13.82 -12.84
C PHE A 54 -2.91 -12.84 -12.24
N CYS A 55 -2.26 -13.17 -11.12
CA CYS A 55 -1.27 -12.30 -10.50
C CYS A 55 -0.05 -12.05 -11.40
N MET A 56 0.42 -13.05 -12.12
CA MET A 56 1.58 -12.92 -13.02
C MET A 56 1.23 -12.08 -14.25
N ASP A 57 0.06 -12.29 -14.84
CA ASP A 57 -0.44 -11.47 -15.95
C ASP A 57 -0.67 -10.02 -15.51
N TRP A 58 -1.24 -9.83 -14.32
CA TRP A 58 -1.44 -8.50 -13.74
C TRP A 58 -0.11 -7.76 -13.53
N LEU A 59 0.92 -8.45 -13.02
CA LEU A 59 2.25 -7.86 -12.84
C LEU A 59 2.82 -7.39 -14.19
N ARG A 60 2.74 -8.23 -15.22
CA ARG A 60 3.32 -7.97 -16.54
C ARG A 60 2.57 -6.88 -17.32
N PHE A 61 1.25 -7.00 -17.42
CA PHE A 61 0.47 -6.17 -18.35
C PHE A 61 -0.11 -4.91 -17.71
N ARG A 62 -0.47 -4.95 -16.41
CA ARG A 62 -1.13 -3.82 -15.73
C ARG A 62 -0.16 -2.98 -14.91
N LEU A 63 0.73 -3.63 -14.15
CA LEU A 63 1.56 -2.95 -13.17
C LEU A 63 2.84 -2.38 -13.80
N GLN A 64 3.59 -3.21 -14.55
CA GLN A 64 4.91 -2.85 -15.07
C GLN A 64 4.96 -1.50 -15.82
N PRO A 65 4.00 -1.14 -16.69
CA PRO A 65 4.03 0.15 -17.40
C PRO A 65 3.81 1.37 -16.49
N ARG A 66 3.23 1.18 -15.31
CA ARG A 66 2.76 2.27 -14.43
C ARG A 66 3.68 2.56 -13.25
N VAL A 67 4.61 1.66 -12.95
CA VAL A 67 5.47 1.77 -11.75
C VAL A 67 6.93 1.76 -12.11
N ARG A 68 7.74 2.40 -11.26
CA ARG A 68 9.20 2.34 -11.37
C ARG A 68 9.69 0.91 -11.11
N GLU A 69 10.80 0.56 -11.75
CA GLU A 69 11.43 -0.77 -11.66
C GLU A 69 11.57 -1.31 -10.23
N ARG A 70 12.05 -0.48 -9.29
CA ARG A 70 12.20 -0.89 -7.89
C ARG A 70 10.86 -1.20 -7.19
N THR A 71 9.80 -0.49 -7.56
CA THR A 71 8.45 -0.74 -7.04
C THR A 71 7.89 -2.02 -7.64
N TYR A 72 8.14 -2.27 -8.93
CA TYR A 72 7.79 -3.53 -9.60
C TYR A 72 8.45 -4.72 -8.90
N GLN A 73 9.77 -4.68 -8.72
CA GLN A 73 10.52 -5.74 -8.03
C GLN A 73 9.97 -5.99 -6.62
N GLY A 74 9.69 -4.93 -5.85
CA GLY A 74 9.09 -5.08 -4.53
C GLY A 74 7.71 -5.74 -4.54
N TYR A 75 6.85 -5.45 -5.52
CA TYR A 75 5.53 -6.09 -5.63
C TYR A 75 5.63 -7.53 -6.14
N HIS A 76 6.52 -7.79 -7.11
CA HIS A 76 6.83 -9.13 -7.59
C HIS A 76 7.29 -10.03 -6.44
N ASP A 77 8.27 -9.57 -5.64
CA ASP A 77 8.78 -10.31 -4.49
C ASP A 77 7.68 -10.61 -3.47
N LEU A 78 6.79 -9.65 -3.22
CA LEU A 78 5.67 -9.85 -2.30
C LEU A 78 4.71 -10.94 -2.80
N ILE A 79 4.39 -10.95 -4.09
CA ILE A 79 3.51 -11.94 -4.70
C ILE A 79 4.16 -13.33 -4.66
N VAL A 80 5.35 -13.46 -5.23
CA VAL A 80 6.02 -14.75 -5.39
C VAL A 80 6.39 -15.37 -4.05
N LYS A 81 6.88 -14.57 -3.09
CA LYS A 81 7.34 -15.08 -1.79
C LYS A 81 6.20 -15.35 -0.81
N HIS A 82 5.12 -14.56 -0.85
CA HIS A 82 4.11 -14.59 0.20
C HIS A 82 2.72 -15.02 -0.26
N ILE A 83 2.28 -14.69 -1.47
CA ILE A 83 0.91 -14.94 -1.94
C ILE A 83 0.82 -16.28 -2.69
N LEU A 84 1.70 -16.50 -3.67
CA LEU A 84 1.67 -17.71 -4.51
C LEU A 84 1.79 -19.03 -3.72
N PRO A 85 2.66 -19.16 -2.70
CA PRO A 85 2.85 -20.44 -2.01
C PRO A 85 1.59 -20.96 -1.30
N THR A 86 0.66 -20.08 -0.95
CA THR A 86 -0.57 -20.43 -0.22
C THR A 86 -1.82 -20.32 -1.08
N LEU A 87 -1.88 -19.30 -1.94
CA LEU A 87 -3.10 -18.97 -2.68
C LEU A 87 -2.99 -19.27 -4.18
N GLY A 88 -1.79 -19.51 -4.71
CA GLY A 88 -1.53 -19.59 -6.14
C GLY A 88 -2.37 -20.64 -6.88
N GLN A 89 -2.55 -21.82 -6.26
CA GLN A 89 -3.28 -22.95 -6.86
C GLN A 89 -4.81 -22.80 -6.78
N ILE A 90 -5.31 -21.85 -5.99
CA ILE A 90 -6.75 -21.64 -5.81
C ILE A 90 -7.28 -20.90 -7.05
N LYS A 91 -8.45 -21.31 -7.54
CA LYS A 91 -9.14 -20.58 -8.61
C LYS A 91 -9.61 -19.23 -8.09
N LEU A 92 -9.46 -18.19 -8.89
CA LEU A 92 -9.73 -16.81 -8.45
C LEU A 92 -11.16 -16.64 -7.91
N GLN A 93 -12.15 -17.31 -8.52
CA GLN A 93 -13.57 -17.26 -8.10
C GLN A 93 -13.88 -18.07 -6.84
N LYS A 94 -13.02 -19.02 -6.47
CA LYS A 94 -13.17 -19.83 -5.26
C LYS A 94 -12.42 -19.24 -4.06
N LEU A 95 -11.77 -18.09 -4.23
CA LEU A 95 -11.04 -17.44 -3.16
C LEU A 95 -12.02 -16.97 -2.07
N THR A 96 -11.78 -17.41 -0.83
CA THR A 96 -12.62 -17.07 0.33
C THR A 96 -11.89 -16.11 1.29
N PRO A 97 -12.63 -15.29 2.06
CA PRO A 97 -12.02 -14.43 3.08
C PRO A 97 -11.21 -15.22 4.11
N MET A 98 -11.66 -16.44 4.43
CA MET A 98 -11.00 -17.34 5.38
C MET A 98 -9.59 -17.73 4.91
N GLN A 99 -9.40 -17.98 3.61
CA GLN A 99 -8.08 -18.31 3.06
C GLN A 99 -7.09 -17.14 3.16
N ILE A 100 -7.59 -15.91 3.03
CA ILE A 100 -6.78 -14.70 3.19
C ILE A 100 -6.40 -14.52 4.67
N GLN A 101 -7.32 -14.79 5.59
CA GLN A 101 -7.04 -14.76 7.02
C GLN A 101 -5.99 -15.81 7.42
N GLN A 102 -6.12 -17.04 6.90
CA GLN A 102 -5.13 -18.11 7.09
C GLN A 102 -3.75 -17.72 6.58
N LEU A 103 -3.66 -17.03 5.43
CA LEU A 103 -2.40 -16.48 4.94
C LEU A 103 -1.78 -15.51 5.96
N TYR A 104 -2.56 -14.59 6.53
CA TYR A 104 -2.03 -13.62 7.51
C TYR A 104 -1.53 -14.30 8.78
N ASP A 105 -2.27 -15.29 9.27
CA ASP A 105 -1.90 -16.01 10.49
C ASP A 105 -0.65 -16.88 10.27
N LEU A 106 -0.50 -17.48 9.08
CA LEU A 106 0.75 -18.13 8.67
C LEU A 106 1.93 -17.14 8.66
N LYS A 107 1.76 -15.92 8.14
CA LYS A 107 2.83 -14.92 8.13
C LYS A 107 3.18 -14.40 9.53
N ARG A 108 2.21 -14.37 10.46
CA ARG A 108 2.48 -14.10 11.88
C ARG A 108 3.30 -15.20 12.52
N GLN A 109 2.97 -16.47 12.27
CA GLN A 109 3.75 -17.62 12.77
C GLN A 109 5.18 -17.61 12.24
N GLN A 110 5.38 -17.15 10.99
CA GLN A 110 6.70 -16.94 10.38
C GLN A 110 7.43 -15.68 10.89
N GLN A 111 6.95 -15.02 11.95
CA GLN A 111 7.58 -13.86 12.59
C GLN A 111 7.81 -12.66 11.66
N TYR A 112 6.98 -12.51 10.61
CA TYR A 112 7.02 -11.30 9.78
C TYR A 112 6.46 -10.09 10.53
N SER A 113 7.05 -8.92 10.27
CA SER A 113 6.57 -7.68 10.87
C SER A 113 5.12 -7.37 10.47
N PRO A 114 4.31 -6.75 11.36
CA PRO A 114 2.95 -6.34 11.03
C PRO A 114 2.86 -5.44 9.77
N GLN A 115 3.89 -4.62 9.54
CA GLN A 115 3.99 -3.77 8.36
C GLN A 115 4.13 -4.58 7.07
N THR A 116 4.91 -5.67 7.10
CA THR A 116 5.04 -6.57 5.96
C THR A 116 3.69 -7.22 5.63
N ILE A 117 2.95 -7.69 6.64
CA ILE A 117 1.62 -8.29 6.45
C ILE A 117 0.64 -7.26 5.89
N LEU A 118 0.71 -6.01 6.34
CA LEU A 118 -0.10 -4.93 5.78
C LEU A 118 0.26 -4.62 4.32
N SER A 119 1.55 -4.59 3.97
CA SER A 119 1.98 -4.41 2.58
C SER A 119 1.42 -5.52 1.69
N ILE A 120 1.41 -6.77 2.18
CA ILE A 120 0.78 -7.92 1.49
C ILE A 120 -0.73 -7.66 1.33
N HIS A 121 -1.44 -7.27 2.39
CA HIS A 121 -2.87 -6.97 2.34
C HIS A 121 -3.20 -5.86 1.33
N LYS A 122 -2.46 -4.74 1.36
CA LYS A 122 -2.65 -3.61 0.44
C LYS A 122 -2.44 -4.02 -1.02
N LEU A 123 -1.41 -4.84 -1.28
CA LEU A 123 -1.14 -5.35 -2.62
C LEU A 123 -2.27 -6.28 -3.08
N LEU A 124 -2.66 -7.25 -2.25
CA LEU A 124 -3.72 -8.21 -2.59
C LEU A 124 -5.05 -7.51 -2.84
N ARG A 125 -5.40 -6.52 -2.01
CA ARG A 125 -6.60 -5.70 -2.20
C ARG A 125 -6.59 -5.01 -3.56
N ARG A 126 -5.47 -4.40 -3.96
CA ARG A 126 -5.33 -3.73 -5.26
C ARG A 126 -5.45 -4.71 -6.43
N VAL A 127 -4.79 -5.87 -6.34
CA VAL A 127 -4.86 -6.93 -7.36
C VAL A 127 -6.32 -7.39 -7.54
N LEU A 128 -7.04 -7.61 -6.45
CA LEU A 128 -8.45 -8.04 -6.49
C LEU A 128 -9.41 -6.91 -6.91
N GLU A 129 -9.12 -5.65 -6.60
CA GLU A 129 -9.84 -4.49 -7.17
C GLU A 129 -9.73 -4.46 -8.69
N ASP A 130 -8.53 -4.69 -9.21
CA ASP A 130 -8.29 -4.79 -10.65
C ASP A 130 -8.98 -6.03 -11.28
N ALA A 131 -9.05 -7.15 -10.54
CA ALA A 131 -9.76 -8.35 -10.97
C ALA A 131 -11.28 -8.14 -11.04
N VAL A 132 -11.86 -7.40 -10.08
CA VAL A 132 -13.27 -7.00 -10.11
C VAL A 132 -13.53 -6.08 -11.31
N TYR A 133 -12.65 -5.10 -11.53
CA TYR A 133 -12.76 -4.18 -12.66
C TYR A 133 -12.72 -4.90 -14.02
N LEU A 134 -11.93 -5.96 -14.13
CA LEU A 134 -11.87 -6.80 -15.33
C LEU A 134 -12.99 -7.86 -15.38
N HIS A 135 -13.92 -7.88 -14.41
CA HIS A 135 -15.01 -8.84 -14.30
C HIS A 135 -14.59 -10.32 -14.13
N HIS A 136 -13.36 -10.58 -13.68
CA HIS A 136 -12.90 -11.95 -13.37
C HIS A 136 -13.49 -12.48 -12.05
N VAL A 137 -13.83 -11.57 -11.14
CA VAL A 137 -14.50 -11.85 -9.86
C VAL A 137 -15.62 -10.83 -9.61
N GLN A 138 -16.68 -11.28 -8.93
CA GLN A 138 -17.85 -10.44 -8.65
C GLN A 138 -17.58 -9.36 -7.59
N TYR A 139 -16.72 -9.66 -6.61
CA TYR A 139 -16.41 -8.74 -5.52
C TYR A 139 -15.00 -8.97 -4.98
N ASN A 140 -14.45 -7.94 -4.33
CA ASN A 140 -13.13 -8.03 -3.72
C ASN A 140 -13.21 -8.72 -2.35
N VAL A 141 -12.63 -9.91 -2.28
CA VAL A 141 -12.61 -10.75 -1.07
C VAL A 141 -11.87 -10.08 0.09
N CYS A 142 -10.85 -9.25 -0.17
CA CYS A 142 -10.09 -8.55 0.87
C CYS A 142 -10.90 -7.52 1.65
N GLN A 143 -11.99 -6.99 1.09
CA GLN A 143 -12.82 -5.99 1.79
C GLN A 143 -13.54 -6.59 3.00
N LYS A 144 -13.73 -7.91 3.04
CA LYS A 144 -14.36 -8.64 4.14
C LYS A 144 -13.37 -9.11 5.22
N VAL A 145 -12.09 -8.75 5.11
CA VAL A 145 -11.03 -9.18 6.04
C VAL A 145 -10.46 -7.96 6.74
N HIS A 146 -10.28 -8.05 8.06
CA HIS A 146 -9.66 -6.98 8.83
C HIS A 146 -8.14 -6.98 8.60
N PRO A 147 -7.55 -5.86 8.13
CA PRO A 147 -6.11 -5.76 8.03
C PRO A 147 -5.46 -5.79 9.42
N PRO A 148 -4.22 -6.30 9.56
CA PRO A 148 -3.49 -6.20 10.81
C PRO A 148 -3.32 -4.72 11.21
N ARG A 149 -3.53 -4.41 12.49
CA ARG A 149 -3.31 -3.06 13.02
C ARG A 149 -1.86 -2.65 12.76
N GLN A 150 -1.66 -1.48 12.17
CA GLN A 150 -0.33 -0.89 12.08
C GLN A 150 0.16 -0.62 13.50
N PRO A 151 1.34 -1.15 13.91
CA PRO A 151 2.04 -0.51 15.01
C PRO A 151 2.32 0.93 14.57
N ARG A 152 1.97 1.91 15.41
CA ARG A 152 2.36 3.32 15.21
C ARG A 152 3.87 3.40 15.34
N GLY A 153 4.59 2.95 14.31
CA GLY A 153 6.00 3.17 14.14
C GLY A 153 6.17 4.54 13.52
N HIS A 154 6.95 5.41 14.16
CA HIS A 154 7.39 6.68 13.60
C HIS A 154 7.81 6.46 12.13
N ILE A 155 7.09 7.10 11.21
CA ILE A 155 7.29 6.91 9.78
C ILE A 155 8.53 7.70 9.40
N ILE A 156 9.63 6.99 9.20
CA ILE A 156 10.85 7.60 8.74
C ILE A 156 10.79 7.67 7.20
N ALA A 157 10.33 8.81 6.71
CA ALA A 157 10.06 9.09 5.30
C ALA A 157 11.30 9.14 4.39
N LYS A 158 11.01 8.92 3.09
CA LYS A 158 11.87 8.64 1.94
C LYS A 158 12.71 9.86 1.49
N ALA A 159 13.96 9.61 1.07
CA ALA A 159 14.93 10.63 0.67
C ALA A 159 14.62 11.29 -0.70
N LEU A 160 15.09 12.55 -0.81
CA LEU A 160 15.09 13.41 -2.00
C LEU A 160 15.69 12.73 -3.24
N SER A 161 15.17 13.12 -4.40
CA SER A 161 15.66 12.71 -5.72
C SER A 161 17.07 13.24 -6.00
N ILE A 162 17.90 12.36 -6.58
CA ILE A 162 19.30 12.55 -7.01
C ILE A 162 19.49 13.69 -8.06
N ALA A 163 18.42 14.36 -8.49
CA ALA A 163 18.43 15.27 -9.63
C ALA A 163 19.20 16.58 -9.39
N GLU A 164 19.36 17.02 -8.14
CA GLU A 164 19.94 18.34 -7.82
C GLU A 164 21.45 18.31 -7.56
N ALA A 165 22.07 17.14 -7.47
CA ALA A 165 23.53 17.00 -7.30
C ALA A 165 24.30 17.13 -8.64
N LYS A 166 23.75 17.87 -9.61
CA LYS A 166 24.39 18.21 -10.89
C LYS A 166 24.34 19.71 -11.08
N ARG A 167 25.48 20.37 -10.85
CA ARG A 167 26.11 21.37 -11.73
C ARG A 167 27.06 22.27 -10.95
N GLU A 168 28.32 22.23 -11.32
CA GLU A 168 29.10 23.44 -11.55
C GLU A 168 30.20 23.12 -12.58
N GLN A 169 30.19 23.85 -13.70
CA GLN A 169 31.25 23.97 -14.70
C GLN A 169 31.71 22.71 -15.45
N GLY A 170 31.01 22.36 -16.53
CA GLY A 170 31.59 21.72 -17.74
C GLY A 170 32.11 20.28 -17.64
N GLU A 171 32.41 19.77 -16.46
CA GLU A 171 32.83 18.40 -16.20
C GLU A 171 31.79 17.71 -15.33
N GLU A 172 31.38 16.49 -15.70
CA GLU A 172 30.42 15.68 -14.94
C GLU A 172 31.01 15.18 -13.60
N ARG A 173 31.22 16.09 -12.64
CA ARG A 173 31.73 15.76 -11.30
C ARG A 173 30.56 15.61 -10.32
N TRP A 174 30.51 14.48 -9.62
CA TRP A 174 29.51 14.25 -8.58
C TRP A 174 29.87 15.01 -7.31
N VAL A 175 28.89 15.68 -6.69
CA VAL A 175 29.07 16.38 -5.39
C VAL A 175 29.53 15.40 -4.29
N PHE A 176 29.03 14.16 -4.31
CA PHE A 176 29.44 13.09 -3.42
C PHE A 176 30.07 11.92 -4.19
N CYS A 177 31.40 11.90 -4.23
CA CYS A 177 32.20 10.84 -4.83
C CYS A 177 32.78 9.90 -3.77
N ASN A 178 33.08 8.66 -4.18
CA ASN A 178 34.03 7.84 -3.43
C ASN A 178 35.48 8.28 -3.73
N THR A 179 36.47 7.68 -3.05
CA THR A 179 37.90 7.94 -3.26
C THR A 179 38.39 7.69 -4.69
N ARG A 180 37.57 7.09 -5.55
CA ARG A 180 37.84 6.78 -6.96
C ARG A 180 37.03 7.66 -7.92
N GLY A 181 36.41 8.75 -7.45
CA GLY A 181 35.64 9.69 -8.28
C GLY A 181 34.29 9.15 -8.79
N LYS A 182 33.84 7.98 -8.34
CA LYS A 182 32.55 7.38 -8.73
C LYS A 182 31.43 7.81 -7.80
N PRO A 183 30.16 7.83 -8.26
CA PRO A 183 29.02 8.23 -7.43
C PRO A 183 28.89 7.34 -6.20
N LEU A 184 28.68 7.98 -5.05
CA LEU A 184 28.57 7.28 -3.78
C LEU A 184 27.25 6.48 -3.72
N ARG A 185 27.36 5.15 -3.58
CA ARG A 185 26.18 4.29 -3.39
C ARG A 185 25.67 4.41 -1.96
N ALA A 186 24.38 4.71 -1.80
CA ALA A 186 23.74 4.87 -0.49
C ALA A 186 23.95 3.67 0.44
N SER A 187 23.81 2.43 -0.06
CA SER A 187 24.02 1.22 0.73
C SER A 187 25.47 1.09 1.23
N SER A 188 26.44 1.52 0.42
CA SER A 188 27.84 1.52 0.81
C SER A 188 28.09 2.57 1.89
N LEU A 189 27.64 3.81 1.70
CA LEU A 189 27.80 4.90 2.68
C LEU A 189 27.22 4.52 4.05
N ILE A 190 26.01 3.92 4.06
CA ILE A 190 25.36 3.53 5.31
C ILE A 190 26.20 2.51 6.08
N ARG A 191 26.76 1.52 5.36
CA ARG A 191 27.53 0.45 5.96
C ARG A 191 28.94 0.88 6.34
N SER A 192 29.65 1.58 5.45
CA SER A 192 31.08 1.86 5.59
C SER A 192 31.39 3.08 6.46
N SER A 193 30.46 4.02 6.55
CA SER A 193 30.75 5.33 7.14
C SER A 193 29.72 5.70 8.20
N PHE A 194 28.42 5.59 7.89
CA PHE A 194 27.39 6.06 8.82
C PHE A 194 27.29 5.23 10.10
N ARG A 195 27.21 3.89 10.00
CA ARG A 195 27.15 3.03 11.20
C ARG A 195 28.38 3.18 12.11
N PRO A 196 29.63 3.14 11.60
CA PRO A 196 30.80 3.39 12.44
C PRO A 196 30.80 4.77 13.11
N LEU A 197 30.29 5.80 12.43
CA LEU A 197 30.17 7.14 13.01
C LEU A 197 29.18 7.19 14.17
N LEU A 198 28.05 6.49 14.08
CA LEU A 198 27.09 6.41 15.18
C LEU A 198 27.70 5.73 16.41
N GLU A 199 28.43 4.63 16.21
CA GLU A 199 29.14 3.91 17.28
C GLU A 199 30.19 4.80 17.94
N LYS A 200 31.01 5.50 17.14
CA LYS A 200 32.02 6.44 17.64
C LYS A 200 31.40 7.62 18.40
N ALA A 201 30.23 8.07 17.99
CA ALA A 201 29.49 9.15 18.65
C ALA A 201 28.67 8.69 19.87
N GLY A 202 28.62 7.38 20.16
CA GLY A 202 27.80 6.83 21.25
C GLY A 202 26.29 6.93 21.02
N ILE A 203 25.86 7.09 19.77
CA ILE A 203 24.45 7.26 19.41
C ILE A 203 23.82 5.89 19.11
N PRO A 204 22.59 5.60 19.58
CA PRO A 204 21.88 4.39 19.21
C PRO A 204 21.77 4.21 17.69
N PRO A 205 21.65 2.97 17.19
CA PRO A 205 21.59 2.71 15.75
C PRO A 205 20.30 3.29 15.14
N ILE A 206 20.42 4.48 14.57
CA ILE A 206 19.39 5.12 13.75
C ILE A 206 19.63 4.83 12.27
N ARG A 207 18.59 4.95 11.45
CA ARG A 207 18.67 4.83 9.99
C ARG A 207 19.06 6.19 9.39
N PHE A 208 19.71 6.19 8.23
CA PHE A 208 20.24 7.44 7.63
C PHE A 208 19.17 8.52 7.38
N HIS A 209 17.96 8.12 7.02
CA HIS A 209 16.82 9.04 6.86
C HIS A 209 16.28 9.62 8.18
N ASP A 210 16.64 9.07 9.35
CA ASP A 210 16.24 9.64 10.65
C ASP A 210 16.84 11.02 10.85
N LEU A 211 18.04 11.27 10.31
CA LEU A 211 18.66 12.60 10.34
C LEU A 211 17.75 13.68 9.77
N ARG A 212 17.00 13.36 8.70
CA ARG A 212 16.03 14.28 8.10
C ARG A 212 14.85 14.55 9.05
N HIS A 213 14.43 13.57 9.84
CA HIS A 213 13.39 13.75 10.87
C HIS A 213 13.91 14.55 12.04
N THR A 214 15.14 14.29 12.48
CA THR A 214 15.77 15.06 13.54
C THR A 214 15.84 16.54 13.17
N ILE A 215 16.27 16.88 11.94
CA ILE A 215 16.30 18.26 11.46
C ILE A 215 14.89 18.86 11.41
N ALA A 216 13.89 18.12 10.91
CA ALA A 216 12.51 18.58 10.89
C ALA A 216 11.99 18.92 12.30
N THR A 217 12.19 18.01 13.25
CA THR A 217 11.79 18.18 14.66
C THR A 217 12.53 19.37 15.29
N LEU A 218 13.82 19.54 15.04
CA LEU A 218 14.60 20.66 15.56
C LEU A 218 14.11 22.01 15.01
N LEU A 219 13.90 22.11 13.70
CA LEU A 219 13.39 23.34 13.08
C LEU A 219 12.03 23.75 13.64
N LEU A 220 11.13 22.79 13.84
CA LEU A 220 9.83 23.03 14.43
C LEU A 220 9.93 23.41 15.91
N SER A 221 10.84 22.79 16.67
CA SER A 221 11.08 23.16 18.08
C SER A 221 11.63 24.58 18.24
N MET A 222 12.32 25.10 17.22
CA MET A 222 12.75 26.50 17.15
C MET A 222 11.64 27.45 16.67
N GLY A 223 10.39 26.98 16.55
CA GLY A 223 9.25 27.78 16.12
C GLY A 223 9.20 28.06 14.61
N THR A 224 9.99 27.34 13.80
CA THR A 224 9.97 27.54 12.34
C THR A 224 8.61 27.11 11.78
N HIS A 225 8.00 27.97 10.96
CA HIS A 225 6.69 27.69 10.38
C HIS A 225 6.73 26.37 9.55
N PRO A 226 5.77 25.44 9.73
CA PRO A 226 5.79 24.12 9.08
C PRO A 226 5.91 24.16 7.55
N LYS A 227 5.38 25.20 6.92
CA LYS A 227 5.49 25.40 5.46
C LYS A 227 6.95 25.58 5.01
N ILE A 228 7.73 26.35 5.78
CA ILE A 228 9.15 26.60 5.50
C ILE A 228 9.94 25.30 5.68
N VAL A 229 9.65 24.56 6.75
CA VAL A 229 10.26 23.25 7.00
C VAL A 229 9.92 22.26 5.87
N GLN A 230 8.69 22.28 5.37
CA GLN A 230 8.28 21.44 4.24
C GLN A 230 9.06 21.75 2.96
N GLU A 231 9.22 23.03 2.62
CA GLU A 231 9.96 23.49 1.44
C GLU A 231 11.45 23.16 1.54
N LEU A 232 12.07 23.45 2.69
CA LEU A 232 13.49 23.17 2.94
C LEU A 232 13.79 21.67 2.89
N LEU A 233 12.85 20.83 3.32
CA LEU A 233 12.99 19.37 3.27
C LEU A 233 12.50 18.74 1.96
N GLY A 234 11.98 19.51 1.00
CA GLY A 234 11.54 19.04 -0.32
C GLY A 234 10.49 17.94 -0.26
N GLN A 235 9.61 17.93 0.75
CA GLN A 235 8.61 16.87 0.92
C GLN A 235 7.43 17.07 -0.03
N SER A 236 7.22 16.10 -0.92
CA SER A 236 6.15 16.10 -1.94
C SER A 236 4.72 15.95 -1.38
N GLN A 237 4.53 15.68 -0.08
CA GLN A 237 3.22 15.70 0.56
C GLN A 237 3.30 16.28 1.99
N ILE A 238 2.41 17.22 2.29
CA ILE A 238 2.29 17.94 3.57
C ILE A 238 1.68 17.09 4.70
N ILE A 239 1.06 15.97 4.35
CA ILE A 239 0.27 15.11 5.25
C ILE A 239 1.15 14.43 6.31
N VAL A 240 2.39 14.07 5.96
CA VAL A 240 3.36 13.48 6.91
C VAL A 240 3.88 14.53 7.89
N THR A 241 3.95 15.80 7.48
CA THR A 241 4.43 16.90 8.32
C THR A 241 3.35 17.30 9.34
N LEU A 242 2.11 17.55 8.90
CA LEU A 242 1.09 18.10 9.81
C LEU A 242 0.55 17.08 10.83
N GLU A 243 0.28 15.84 10.42
CA GLU A 243 -0.25 14.80 11.34
C GLU A 243 0.79 14.38 12.39
N ILE A 244 2.07 14.34 12.00
CA ILE A 244 3.16 13.93 12.90
C ILE A 244 3.52 15.08 13.83
N TYR A 245 3.57 16.32 13.37
CA TYR A 245 3.99 17.45 14.20
C TYR A 245 2.85 18.16 14.94
N SER A 246 1.60 17.70 14.76
CA SER A 246 0.41 18.18 15.49
C SER A 246 0.64 18.25 17.01
N HIS A 247 1.28 17.24 17.62
CA HIS A 247 1.54 17.24 19.07
C HIS A 247 2.58 18.28 19.53
N ILE A 248 3.45 18.73 18.62
CA ILE A 248 4.45 19.78 18.88
C ILE A 248 3.88 21.17 18.54
N LEU A 249 2.90 21.23 17.64
CA LEU A 249 2.21 22.47 17.27
C LEU A 249 1.26 22.99 18.35
N LEU A 250 0.73 22.12 19.22
CA LEU A 250 -0.21 22.52 20.27
C LEU A 250 0.39 23.55 21.26
N PRO A 251 1.59 23.32 21.85
CA PRO A 251 2.24 24.34 22.69
C PRO A 251 2.54 25.64 21.93
N LEU A 252 2.95 25.54 20.66
CA LEU A 252 3.27 26.71 19.84
C LEU A 252 2.03 27.57 19.54
N GLN A 253 0.88 26.93 19.37
CA GLN A 253 -0.41 27.60 19.21
C GLN A 253 -0.85 28.28 20.51
N GLU A 254 -0.63 27.64 21.66
CA GLU A 254 -0.91 28.22 22.98
C GLU A 254 -0.04 29.46 23.23
N GLU A 255 1.25 29.42 22.91
CA GLU A 255 2.16 30.58 23.00
C GLU A 255 1.74 31.72 22.06
N ALA A 256 1.40 31.40 20.81
CA ALA A 256 0.92 32.40 19.84
C ALA A 256 -0.40 33.04 20.31
N MET A 257 -1.31 32.25 20.88
CA MET A 257 -2.56 32.75 21.45
C MET A 257 -2.31 33.62 22.70
N LEU A 258 -1.36 33.25 23.55
CA LEU A 258 -0.95 34.07 24.70
C LEU A 258 -0.37 35.42 24.24
N GLN A 259 0.52 35.43 23.25
CA GLN A 259 1.06 36.67 22.67
C GLN A 259 -0.05 37.52 22.04
N PHE A 260 -0.96 36.91 21.29
CA PHE A 260 -2.09 37.60 20.69
C PHE A 260 -3.03 38.19 21.75
N ASN A 261 -3.36 37.43 22.80
CA ASN A 261 -4.15 37.94 23.92
C ASN A 261 -3.43 39.08 24.65
N THR A 262 -2.11 38.98 24.83
CA THR A 262 -1.30 40.06 25.40
C THR A 262 -1.36 41.32 24.53
N LEU A 263 -1.34 41.19 23.19
CA LEU A 263 -1.50 42.32 22.28
C LEU A 263 -2.91 42.93 22.32
N LEU A 264 -3.95 42.11 22.46
CA LEU A 264 -5.34 42.58 22.56
C LEU A 264 -5.69 43.19 23.92
N THR A 265 -4.98 42.77 24.98
CA THR A 265 -5.21 43.25 26.36
C THR A 265 -4.19 44.31 26.77
N ALA A 266 -3.23 44.64 25.90
CA ALA A 266 -2.36 45.78 26.11
C ALA A 266 -3.26 47.02 26.17
N PRO A 267 -3.27 47.77 27.30
CA PRO A 267 -3.98 49.03 27.35
C PRO A 267 -3.35 49.92 26.29
N ASP A 268 -4.18 50.41 25.37
CA ASP A 268 -3.74 51.32 24.32
C ASP A 268 -2.83 52.40 24.90
N LEU A 269 -1.69 52.63 24.23
CA LEU A 269 -0.97 53.88 24.33
C LEU A 269 -1.86 54.98 23.73
N SER A 270 -2.86 55.42 24.51
CA SER A 270 -3.61 56.66 24.33
C SER A 270 -4.21 57.11 25.66
#